data_AF-A0A376Y881-F1
#
_entry.id   AF-A0A376Y881-F1
#
_cell.length_a   1.000
_cell.length_b   1.000
_cell.length_c   1.000
_cell.angle_alpha   90.00
_cell.angle_beta   90.00
_cell.angle_gamma   90.00
#
_symmetry.space_group_name_H-M   'P 1'
#
loop_
_entity.id
_entity.type
_entity.pdbx_description
1 polymer ?
#
loop_
_entity_poly.entity_id
_entity_poly.type
_entity_poly.pdbx_seq_one_letter_code
_entity_poly.pdbx_strand_id
1 'polypeptide(L)' 'MATHYTELMAGTEALVTTLGIFSANKGVIPAFTPLMQEDATGALVVWDGSSVGKAVYVPLYKSTPRKKHGLRSIRQVS' A
#
# COMPACT_ATOMS: atom_id res chain seq x y z
N MET A 1 -10.63 11.69 32.55
CA MET A 1 -9.50 11.80 31.59
C MET A 1 -10.11 11.91 30.20
N ALA A 2 -9.88 13.02 29.49
CA ALA A 2 -10.32 13.15 28.10
C ALA A 2 -9.26 12.48 27.21
N THR A 3 -9.47 11.23 26.83
CA THR A 3 -8.68 10.60 25.78
C THR A 3 -9.01 11.30 24.48
N HIS A 4 -8.05 12.03 23.90
CA HIS A 4 -8.23 12.65 22.59
C HIS A 4 -8.29 11.55 21.53
N TYR A 5 -9.46 11.35 20.92
CA TYR A 5 -9.60 10.49 19.76
C TYR A 5 -9.36 11.29 18.49
N THR A 6 -8.62 10.71 17.54
CA THR A 6 -8.53 11.25 16.19
C THR A 6 -9.65 10.65 15.36
N GLU A 7 -10.57 11.50 14.91
CA GLU A 7 -11.62 11.11 13.99
C GLU A 7 -11.02 10.92 12.58
N LEU A 8 -11.18 9.71 12.03
CA LEU A 8 -10.63 9.34 10.72
C LEU A 8 -11.70 9.25 9.62
N MET A 9 -12.98 9.15 10.02
CA MET A 9 -14.10 8.93 9.11
C MET A 9 -15.11 10.05 9.33
N ALA A 10 -15.47 10.75 8.25
CA ALA A 10 -16.47 11.81 8.28
C ALA A 10 -17.88 11.33 7.85
N GLY A 11 -18.06 10.02 7.65
CA GLY A 11 -19.26 9.40 7.10
C GLY A 11 -19.73 8.19 7.90
N THR A 12 -20.93 7.70 7.57
CA THR A 12 -21.57 6.55 8.23
C THR A 12 -21.55 5.28 7.37
N GLU A 13 -20.93 5.34 6.19
CA GLU A 13 -20.85 4.18 5.31
C GLU A 13 -20.01 3.05 5.92
N ALA A 14 -20.35 1.81 5.53
CA ALA A 14 -19.59 0.65 5.93
C ALA A 14 -18.18 0.68 5.32
N LEU A 15 -17.16 0.48 6.17
CA LEU A 15 -15.79 0.33 5.71
C LEU A 15 -15.55 -1.09 5.22
N VAL A 16 -14.95 -1.20 4.03
CA VAL A 16 -14.53 -2.48 3.45
C VAL A 16 -13.02 -2.48 3.34
N THR A 17 -12.39 -3.55 3.82
CA THR A 17 -10.94 -3.73 3.78
C THR A 17 -10.58 -4.93 2.91
N THR A 18 -9.47 -4.82 2.17
CA THR A 18 -8.91 -5.93 1.39
C THR A 18 -7.41 -6.03 1.58
N LEU A 19 -6.85 -7.20 1.29
CA LEU A 19 -5.41 -7.41 1.20
C LEU A 19 -4.94 -7.08 -0.22
N GLY A 20 -3.86 -6.30 -0.33
CA GLY A 20 -3.29 -5.88 -1.61
C GLY A 20 -1.81 -6.26 -1.72
N ILE A 21 -1.36 -6.42 -2.96
CA ILE A 21 0.05 -6.62 -3.28
C ILE A 21 0.67 -5.25 -3.54
N PHE A 22 1.73 -4.89 -2.82
CA PHE A 22 2.46 -3.65 -3.05
C PHE A 22 3.58 -3.86 -4.07
N SER A 23 3.81 -2.85 -4.91
CA SER A 23 4.97 -2.86 -5.79
C SER A 23 6.27 -2.88 -4.96
N ALA A 24 7.19 -3.77 -5.33
CA ALA A 24 8.47 -3.92 -4.63
C ALA A 24 9.31 -2.64 -4.71
N ASN A 25 10.23 -2.47 -3.76
CA ASN A 25 11.22 -1.38 -3.74
C ASN A 25 10.64 0.05 -3.66
N LYS A 26 9.36 0.23 -3.32
CA LYS A 26 8.74 1.57 -3.14
C LYS A 26 9.06 2.25 -1.80
N GLY A 27 9.97 1.69 -1.01
CA GLY A 27 10.34 2.22 0.30
C GLY A 27 9.23 2.04 1.33
N VAL A 28 9.27 2.81 2.40
CA VAL A 28 8.24 2.79 3.44
C VAL A 28 7.02 3.60 2.96
N ILE A 29 5.84 3.01 3.03
CA ILE A 29 4.57 3.70 2.78
C ILE A 29 3.90 3.95 4.15
N PRO A 30 3.70 5.22 4.55
CA PRO A 30 2.99 5.55 5.78
C PRO A 30 1.52 5.08 5.77
N ALA A 31 0.97 4.84 6.96
CA ALA A 31 -0.47 4.65 7.11
C ALA A 31 -1.23 5.87 6.57
N PHE A 32 -2.44 5.63 6.09
CA PHE A 32 -3.33 6.66 5.54
C PHE A 32 -2.86 7.37 4.27
N THR A 33 -1.83 6.84 3.60
CA THR A 33 -1.37 7.36 2.30
C THR A 33 -2.27 6.89 1.16
N PRO A 34 -2.84 7.77 0.32
CA PRO A 34 -3.65 7.35 -0.82
C PRO A 34 -2.87 6.47 -1.81
N LEU A 35 -3.48 5.34 -2.21
CA LEU A 35 -2.90 4.37 -3.11
C LEU A 35 -3.72 4.25 -4.39
N MET A 36 -3.03 4.06 -5.49
CA MET A 36 -3.60 3.68 -6.78
C MET A 36 -3.17 2.28 -7.17
N GLN A 37 -3.93 1.66 -8.06
CA GLN A 37 -3.55 0.40 -8.69
C GLN A 37 -2.79 0.69 -9.98
N GLU A 38 -1.60 0.10 -10.13
CA GLU A 38 -0.84 0.14 -11.37
C GLU A 38 -1.48 -0.78 -12.41
N ASP A 39 -1.79 -0.26 -13.60
CA ASP A 39 -2.56 -1.00 -14.61
C ASP A 39 -1.84 -2.27 -15.12
N ALA A 40 -0.51 -2.24 -15.22
CA ALA A 40 0.27 -3.34 -15.78
C ALA A 40 0.36 -4.57 -14.84
N THR A 41 0.35 -4.35 -13.53
CA THR A 41 0.63 -5.40 -12.54
C THR A 41 -0.51 -5.65 -11.57
N GLY A 42 -1.46 -4.72 -11.48
CA GLY A 42 -2.47 -4.69 -10.42
C GLY A 42 -1.88 -4.37 -9.03
N ALA A 43 -0.59 -4.03 -8.94
CA ALA A 43 0.04 -3.73 -7.67
C ALA A 43 -0.38 -2.35 -7.15
N LEU A 44 -0.47 -2.23 -5.84
CA LEU A 44 -0.69 -0.97 -5.16
C LEU A 44 0.60 -0.15 -5.12
N VAL A 45 0.48 1.10 -5.54
CA VAL A 45 1.53 2.13 -5.50
C VAL A 45 0.95 3.41 -4.90
N VAL A 46 1.82 4.28 -4.38
CA VAL A 46 1.41 5.61 -3.91
C VAL A 46 0.81 6.38 -5.08
N TRP A 47 -0.38 6.94 -4.88
CA TRP A 47 -1.01 7.78 -5.89
C TRP A 47 -0.22 9.07 -6.08
N ASP A 48 0.04 9.41 -7.33
CA ASP A 48 0.87 10.54 -7.74
C ASP A 48 0.12 11.88 -7.83
N GLY A 49 -1.21 11.86 -7.67
CA GLY A 49 -2.06 13.04 -7.78
C GLY A 49 -2.43 13.43 -9.21
N SER A 50 -1.91 12.74 -10.23
CA SER A 50 -2.02 13.14 -11.63
C SER A 50 -3.42 12.94 -12.22
N SER A 51 -4.16 11.95 -11.72
CA SER A 51 -5.42 11.50 -12.31
C SER A 51 -6.51 11.36 -11.26
N VAL A 52 -7.59 12.13 -11.42
CA VAL A 52 -8.78 12.08 -10.55
C VAL A 52 -9.42 10.69 -10.60
N GLY A 53 -9.86 10.20 -9.44
CA GLY A 53 -10.52 8.89 -9.32
C GLY A 53 -9.58 7.67 -9.32
N LYS A 54 -8.26 7.89 -9.32
CA LYS A 54 -7.26 6.80 -9.29
C LYS A 54 -6.73 6.47 -7.89
N ALA A 55 -6.97 7.30 -6.87
CA ALA A 55 -6.77 6.92 -5.49
C ALA A 55 -7.94 6.05 -5.00
N VAL A 56 -7.72 4.74 -4.88
CA VAL A 56 -8.78 3.76 -4.58
C VAL A 56 -8.64 3.17 -3.18
N TYR A 57 -7.42 3.16 -2.62
CA TYR A 57 -7.16 2.50 -1.33
C TYR A 57 -6.36 3.38 -0.37
N VAL A 58 -6.50 3.07 0.92
CA VAL A 58 -5.78 3.73 2.01
C VAL A 58 -5.27 2.64 2.97
N PRO A 59 -3.96 2.55 3.24
CA PRO A 59 -3.40 1.52 4.10
C PRO A 59 -3.64 1.86 5.58
N LEU A 60 -4.16 0.90 6.34
CA LEU A 60 -4.40 1.07 7.78
C LEU A 60 -3.12 1.09 8.62
N TYR A 61 -2.03 0.52 8.09
CA TYR A 61 -0.74 0.42 8.77
C TYR A 61 0.39 0.77 7.82
N LYS A 62 1.53 1.14 8.41
CA LYS A 62 2.78 1.37 7.69
C LYS A 62 3.16 0.11 6.91
N SER A 63 3.27 0.19 5.59
CA SER A 63 3.72 -0.93 4.76
C SER A 63 5.18 -0.75 4.34
N THR A 64 5.93 -1.85 4.31
CA THR A 64 7.31 -1.88 3.81
C THR A 64 7.41 -3.01 2.79
N PRO A 65 7.18 -2.72 1.49
CA PRO A 65 7.28 -3.72 0.44
C PRO A 65 8.69 -4.30 0.44
N ARG A 66 8.76 -5.64 0.47
CA ARG A 66 10.04 -6.36 0.53
C ARG A 66 10.91 -5.97 -0.66
N LYS A 67 12.21 -5.73 -0.43
CA LYS A 67 13.17 -5.61 -1.52
C LYS A 67 13.18 -6.91 -2.33
N LYS A 68 13.13 -6.83 -3.66
CA LYS A 68 13.37 -7.99 -4.52
C LYS A 68 14.79 -8.49 -4.24
N HIS A 69 14.93 -9.58 -3.47
CA HIS A 69 16.20 -10.30 -3.43
C HIS A 69 16.32 -11.06 -4.75
N GLY A 70 17.34 -10.72 -5.55
CA GLY A 70 17.72 -11.54 -6.69
C GLY A 70 17.95 -12.97 -6.20
N LEU A 71 17.27 -13.93 -6.82
CA LEU A 71 17.50 -15.36 -6.60
C LEU A 71 19.01 -15.60 -6.77
N ARG A 72 19.71 -15.90 -5.66
CA ARG A 72 21.06 -16.43 -5.77
C ARG A 72 20.91 -17.80 -6.43
N SER A 73 21.34 -17.89 -7.68
CA SER A 73 21.57 -19.16 -8.37
C SER A 73 22.36 -20.06 -7.43
N ILE A 74 21.72 -21.12 -6.94
CA ILE A 74 22.41 -22.21 -6.26
C ILE A 74 23.13 -22.93 -7.41
N ARG A 75 24.43 -22.66 -7.59
CA ARG A 75 25.25 -23.50 -8.47
C ARG A 75 25.24 -24.88 -7.86
N GLN A 76 24.51 -25.79 -8.49
CA GLN A 76 24.60 -27.21 -8.22
C GLN A 76 26.01 -27.63 -8.68
N VAL A 77 26.87 -27.98 -7.72
CA VAL A 77 28.20 -28.52 -7.99
C VAL A 77 27.99 -29.99 -8.32
N SER A 78 28.19 -30.36 -9.57
CA SER A 78 28.39 -31.75 -10.01
C SER A 78 29.88 -32.02 -10.17
#